data_AF-A0AAF6BI64-F1
#
_entry.id   AF-A0AAF6BI64-F1
#
_cell.length_a   1.000
_cell.length_b   1.000
_cell.length_c   1.000
_cell.angle_alpha   90.00
_cell.angle_beta   90.00
_cell.angle_gamma   90.00
#
_symmetry.space_group_name_H-M   'P 1'
#
loop_
_entity.id
_entity.type
_entity.pdbx_description
1 polymer ?
#
loop_
_entity_poly.entity_id
_entity_poly.type
_entity_poly.pdbx_seq_one_letter_code
_entity_poly.pdbx_strand_id
1 'polypeptide(L)'
;MVAPVGGPTVAMAAGSRKSGRPDEEPERAQKQKTKVVVEFSLVFKRGCREEQSRGPAGAKILHETLFIKTQKRLDDEGNVLDSQIVEESSWSTAEVEYLIMLRSKGDSLFCRALKEKKLGLVWQKAALGLSRVARTEKDAKQCQWMWYMLMKEYNSVLQGAQNTDGFPFFAQMQETRKYRTPIDIPGRN
;
A
#
# COMPACT_ATOMS: atom_id res chain seq x y z
N MET A 1 -94.50 17.01 -27.47
CA MET A 1 -93.93 18.00 -28.40
C MET A 1 -93.31 19.13 -27.58
N VAL A 2 -92.02 19.38 -27.80
CA VAL A 2 -91.25 20.61 -27.50
C VAL A 2 -90.96 20.98 -26.03
N ALA A 3 -89.66 20.86 -25.71
CA ALA A 3 -88.81 21.64 -24.77
C ALA A 3 -89.09 21.53 -23.24
N PRO A 4 -88.14 21.91 -22.33
CA PRO A 4 -86.82 22.56 -22.51
C PRO A 4 -85.66 21.80 -21.77
N VAL A 5 -84.38 21.84 -22.16
CA VAL A 5 -83.38 22.94 -22.12
C VAL A 5 -83.36 23.69 -20.79
N GLY A 6 -82.32 23.52 -19.97
CA GLY A 6 -82.19 24.34 -18.77
C GLY A 6 -81.14 23.89 -17.79
N GLY A 7 -79.87 24.02 -18.18
CA GLY A 7 -78.94 24.95 -17.53
C GLY A 7 -78.56 24.79 -16.05
N PRO A 8 -77.44 25.40 -15.67
CA PRO A 8 -76.58 25.01 -14.55
C PRO A 8 -77.00 25.68 -13.25
N THR A 9 -76.48 25.23 -12.11
CA THR A 9 -76.11 26.13 -11.00
C THR A 9 -75.10 25.49 -10.04
N VAL A 10 -74.08 26.32 -9.81
CA VAL A 10 -73.02 26.35 -8.80
C VAL A 10 -73.48 25.96 -7.38
N ALA A 11 -72.67 25.22 -6.63
CA ALA A 11 -72.40 25.53 -5.22
C ALA A 11 -71.22 24.73 -4.68
N MET A 12 -70.27 25.47 -4.09
CA MET A 12 -69.25 24.94 -3.19
C MET A 12 -69.89 24.38 -1.92
N ALA A 13 -69.28 23.36 -1.30
CA ALA A 13 -68.82 23.43 0.09
C ALA A 13 -68.29 22.09 0.61
N ALA A 14 -67.11 22.17 1.23
CA ALA A 14 -66.65 21.52 2.45
C ALA A 14 -67.17 20.13 2.84
N GLY A 15 -66.24 19.22 3.17
CA GLY A 15 -66.59 18.07 4.00
C GLY A 15 -65.55 16.97 4.06
N SER A 16 -64.50 17.20 4.85
CA SER A 16 -63.78 16.22 5.68
C SER A 16 -64.01 14.73 5.41
N ARG A 17 -62.92 14.00 5.14
CA ARG A 17 -62.66 12.70 5.80
C ARG A 17 -61.17 12.37 5.80
N LYS A 18 -60.60 12.36 7.00
CA LYS A 18 -59.32 11.76 7.37
C LYS A 18 -59.25 10.34 6.83
N SER A 19 -58.30 10.07 5.94
CA SER A 19 -57.76 8.74 5.72
C SER A 19 -56.34 8.77 6.29
N GLY A 20 -56.20 8.25 7.51
CA GLY A 20 -54.88 8.06 8.13
C GLY A 20 -54.04 7.17 7.22
N ARG A 21 -53.01 7.77 6.62
CA ARG A 21 -51.88 7.00 6.10
C ARG A 21 -51.08 6.54 7.32
N PRO A 22 -50.70 5.26 7.43
CA PRO A 22 -49.60 4.91 8.31
C PRO A 22 -48.37 5.65 7.77
N ASP A 23 -47.83 6.55 8.58
CA ASP A 23 -46.48 7.07 8.39
C ASP A 23 -45.52 5.87 8.43
N GLU A 24 -45.19 5.32 7.26
CA GLU A 24 -43.95 4.59 7.09
C GLU A 24 -42.83 5.61 7.29
N GLU A 25 -42.42 5.75 8.54
CA GLU A 25 -41.19 6.40 8.95
C GLU A 25 -40.06 5.74 8.15
N PRO A 26 -39.33 6.48 7.28
CA PRO A 26 -38.23 5.89 6.55
C PRO A 26 -37.18 5.52 7.58
N GLU A 27 -37.10 4.22 7.88
CA GLU A 27 -36.05 3.56 8.64
C GLU A 27 -34.73 4.12 8.09
N ARG A 28 -34.17 5.11 8.79
CA ARG A 28 -32.95 5.79 8.36
C ARG A 28 -31.88 4.73 8.42
N ALA A 29 -31.62 4.08 7.28
CA ALA A 29 -30.49 3.21 7.08
C ALA A 29 -29.25 3.97 7.56
N GLN A 30 -28.85 3.66 8.78
CA GLN A 30 -27.76 4.31 9.47
C GLN A 30 -26.53 3.91 8.69
N LYS A 31 -26.06 4.81 7.80
CA LYS A 31 -24.89 4.57 6.95
C LYS A 31 -23.71 4.31 7.86
N GLN A 32 -23.43 3.03 8.11
CA GLN A 32 -22.26 2.58 8.86
C GLN A 32 -21.03 3.23 8.24
N LYS A 33 -20.25 3.94 9.05
CA LYS A 33 -19.10 4.67 8.54
C LYS A 33 -17.98 3.66 8.35
N THR A 34 -17.63 3.40 7.10
CA THR A 34 -16.50 2.51 6.79
C THR A 34 -15.21 3.30 6.73
N LYS A 35 -14.18 2.86 7.45
CA LYS A 35 -12.82 3.39 7.37
C LYS A 35 -12.00 2.55 6.37
N VAL A 36 -11.20 3.21 5.53
CA VAL A 36 -10.29 2.52 4.59
C VAL A 36 -8.86 2.68 5.10
N VAL A 37 -8.15 1.57 5.24
CA VAL A 37 -6.73 1.52 5.67
C VAL A 37 -5.92 0.83 4.59
N VAL A 38 -4.74 1.39 4.29
CA VAL A 38 -3.77 0.78 3.37
C VAL A 38 -2.61 0.24 4.19
N GLU A 39 -2.30 -1.03 3.99
CA GLU A 39 -1.20 -1.75 4.62
C GLU A 39 -0.18 -2.19 3.59
N PHE A 40 1.09 -2.23 4.00
CA PHE A 40 2.20 -2.69 3.18
C PHE A 40 2.92 -3.83 3.90
N SER A 41 3.25 -4.88 3.16
CA SER A 41 3.93 -6.08 3.68
C SER A 41 5.00 -6.57 2.72
N LEU A 42 6.05 -7.20 3.26
CA LEU A 42 7.05 -7.94 2.51
C LEU A 42 6.91 -9.42 2.80
N VAL A 43 6.92 -10.24 1.75
CA VAL A 43 6.93 -11.69 1.86
C VAL A 43 8.19 -12.21 1.18
N PHE A 44 9.05 -12.90 1.93
CA PHE A 44 10.25 -13.51 1.41
C PHE A 44 9.97 -14.98 1.05
N LYS A 45 9.89 -15.28 -0.25
CA LYS A 45 9.77 -16.64 -0.76
C LYS A 45 11.16 -17.20 -1.03
N ARG A 46 11.50 -18.31 -0.37
CA ARG A 46 12.75 -19.03 -0.61
C ARG A 46 12.60 -19.87 -1.89
N GLY A 47 13.37 -19.54 -2.91
CA GLY A 47 13.49 -20.34 -4.12
C GLY A 47 14.82 -21.10 -4.13
N CYS A 48 14.76 -22.42 -4.17
CA CYS A 48 15.94 -23.21 -4.53
C CYS A 48 16.00 -23.27 -6.06
N ARG A 49 16.89 -22.50 -6.67
CA ARG A 49 17.23 -22.70 -8.08
C ARG A 49 18.62 -23.31 -8.13
N GLU A 50 18.71 -24.56 -8.60
CA GLU A 50 20.00 -25.10 -9.00
C GLU A 50 20.49 -24.28 -10.19
N GLU A 51 21.51 -23.45 -9.98
CA GLU A 51 22.31 -22.95 -11.08
C GLU A 51 22.99 -24.17 -11.72
N GLN A 52 22.51 -24.59 -12.90
CA GLN A 52 23.24 -25.49 -13.80
C GLN A 52 24.51 -24.77 -14.32
N SER A 53 25.41 -24.43 -13.41
CA SER A 53 26.77 -24.05 -13.77
C SER A 53 27.65 -25.28 -13.62
N ARG A 54 28.38 -25.64 -14.68
CA ARG A 54 29.32 -26.77 -14.76
C ARG A 54 30.56 -26.56 -13.87
N GLY A 55 30.39 -26.27 -12.58
CA GLY A 55 31.48 -26.07 -11.65
C GLY A 55 31.07 -26.34 -10.19
N PRO A 56 32.03 -26.51 -9.26
CA PRO A 56 31.76 -26.83 -7.86
C PRO A 56 31.21 -25.62 -7.06
N ALA A 57 30.56 -24.66 -7.72
CA ALA A 57 29.97 -23.50 -7.06
C ALA A 57 28.65 -23.94 -6.40
N GLY A 58 28.68 -24.02 -5.06
CA GLY A 58 27.53 -24.43 -4.25
C GLY A 58 26.25 -23.67 -4.60
N ALA A 59 25.12 -24.36 -4.45
CA ALA A 59 23.79 -23.81 -4.73
C ALA A 59 23.60 -22.47 -3.98
N LYS A 60 23.43 -21.38 -4.72
CA LYS A 60 23.02 -20.10 -4.14
C LYS A 60 21.53 -20.16 -3.84
N ILE A 61 21.18 -19.92 -2.57
CA ILE A 61 19.77 -19.74 -2.18
C ILE A 61 19.32 -18.41 -2.78
N LEU A 62 18.30 -18.45 -3.65
CA LEU A 62 17.70 -17.25 -4.20
C LEU A 62 16.41 -16.95 -3.43
N HIS A 63 16.23 -15.69 -3.08
CA HIS A 63 15.00 -15.20 -2.45
C HIS A 63 14.23 -14.34 -3.44
N GLU A 64 12.96 -14.66 -3.66
CA GLU A 64 12.02 -13.76 -4.29
C GLU A 64 11.31 -12.98 -3.18
N THR A 65 11.34 -11.66 -3.26
CA THR A 65 10.70 -10.75 -2.33
C THR A 65 9.44 -10.21 -2.99
N LEU A 66 8.29 -10.46 -2.38
CA LEU A 66 7.03 -9.88 -2.82
C LEU A 66 6.71 -8.67 -1.95
N PHE A 67 6.49 -7.54 -2.61
CA PHE A 67 5.88 -6.37 -1.99
C PHE A 67 4.39 -6.40 -2.27
N ILE A 68 3.60 -6.42 -1.20
CA ILE A 68 2.14 -6.51 -1.26
C ILE A 68 1.56 -5.29 -0.55
N LYS A 69 0.75 -4.54 -1.29
CA LYS A 69 -0.08 -3.45 -0.78
C LYS A 69 -1.52 -3.92 -0.69
N THR A 70 -2.05 -3.92 0.52
CA THR A 70 -3.41 -4.38 0.82
C THR A 70 -4.25 -3.21 1.27
N GLN A 71 -5.44 -3.06 0.71
CA GLN A 71 -6.45 -2.12 1.16
C GLN A 71 -7.49 -2.89 1.98
N LYS A 72 -7.64 -2.49 3.24
CA LYS A 72 -8.61 -3.05 4.18
C LYS A 72 -9.73 -2.04 4.39
N ARG A 73 -10.98 -2.51 4.35
CA ARG A 73 -12.16 -1.75 4.81
C ARG A 73 -12.48 -2.21 6.22
N LEU A 74 -12.64 -1.27 7.14
CA LEU A 74 -12.92 -1.51 8.54
C LEU A 74 -14.28 -0.91 8.91
N ASP A 75 -14.98 -1.54 9.83
CA ASP A 75 -16.15 -0.97 10.50
C ASP A 75 -15.74 0.09 11.54
N ASP A 76 -16.73 0.64 12.25
CA ASP A 76 -16.54 1.65 13.28
C ASP A 76 -15.81 1.09 14.52
N GLU A 77 -15.90 -0.23 14.74
CA GLU A 77 -15.23 -0.97 15.81
C GLU A 77 -13.78 -1.37 15.44
N GLY A 78 -13.36 -1.20 14.18
CA GLY A 78 -12.04 -1.53 13.69
C GLY A 78 -11.85 -2.97 13.21
N ASN A 79 -12.93 -3.74 13.09
CA ASN A 79 -12.88 -5.07 12.48
C ASN A 79 -12.73 -4.97 10.96
N VAL A 80 -11.96 -5.89 10.37
CA VAL A 80 -11.76 -5.94 8.92
C VAL A 80 -13.01 -6.52 8.25
N LEU A 81 -13.74 -5.69 7.51
CA LEU A 81 -14.89 -6.10 6.70
C LEU A 81 -14.45 -6.76 5.40
N ASP A 82 -13.42 -6.21 4.77
CA ASP A 82 -12.89 -6.69 3.50
C ASP A 82 -11.41 -6.32 3.36
N SER A 83 -10.66 -7.14 2.62
CA SER A 83 -9.22 -6.99 2.42
C SER A 83 -8.87 -7.36 0.99
N GLN A 84 -8.44 -6.38 0.20
CA GLN A 84 -8.07 -6.57 -1.20
C GLN A 84 -6.59 -6.23 -1.42
N ILE A 85 -5.87 -7.09 -2.14
CA ILE A 85 -4.56 -6.75 -2.67
C ILE A 85 -4.74 -5.73 -3.81
N VAL A 86 -4.22 -4.53 -3.62
CA VAL A 86 -4.33 -3.43 -4.60
C VAL A 86 -3.09 -3.36 -5.49
N GLU A 87 -1.94 -3.76 -4.95
CA GLU A 87 -0.69 -3.79 -5.71
C GLU A 87 0.16 -4.96 -5.22
N GLU A 88 0.68 -5.74 -6.16
CA GLU A 88 1.67 -6.78 -5.90
C GLU A 88 2.84 -6.56 -6.87
N SER A 89 4.06 -6.59 -6.34
CA SER A 89 5.27 -6.53 -7.17
C SER A 89 6.30 -7.53 -6.68
N SER A 90 6.87 -8.30 -7.61
CA SER A 90 7.95 -9.23 -7.35
C SER A 90 9.31 -8.57 -7.52
N TRP A 91 10.24 -8.91 -6.63
CA TRP A 91 11.60 -8.40 -6.57
C TRP A 91 12.55 -9.57 -6.34
N SER A 92 13.43 -9.81 -7.30
CA SER A 92 14.53 -10.74 -7.18
C SER A 92 15.56 -10.28 -6.14
N THR A 93 16.35 -11.23 -5.63
CA THR A 93 17.45 -10.93 -4.70
C THR A 93 18.39 -9.86 -5.27
N ALA A 94 18.76 -9.98 -6.54
CA ALA A 94 19.65 -9.02 -7.20
C ALA A 94 19.05 -7.60 -7.28
N GLU A 95 17.75 -7.46 -7.55
CA GLU A 95 17.08 -6.15 -7.54
C GLU A 95 17.11 -5.51 -6.16
N VAL A 96 16.78 -6.28 -5.11
CA VAL A 96 16.79 -5.79 -3.73
C VAL A 96 18.20 -5.41 -3.29
N GLU A 97 19.19 -6.26 -3.54
CA GLU A 97 20.60 -5.99 -3.23
C GLU A 97 21.12 -4.76 -3.97
N TYR A 98 20.76 -4.60 -5.25
CA TYR A 98 21.14 -3.43 -6.02
C TYR A 98 20.50 -2.16 -5.48
N LEU A 99 19.23 -2.21 -5.06
CA LEU A 99 18.57 -1.08 -4.40
C LEU A 99 19.26 -0.70 -3.08
N ILE A 100 19.63 -1.69 -2.26
CA ILE A 100 20.36 -1.50 -1.00
C ILE A 100 21.72 -0.83 -1.28
N MET A 101 22.44 -1.32 -2.30
CA MET A 101 23.72 -0.76 -2.74
C MET A 101 23.57 0.70 -3.24
N LEU A 102 22.57 0.99 -4.07
CA LEU A 102 22.29 2.35 -4.54
C LEU A 102 22.05 3.29 -3.37
N ARG A 103 21.32 2.83 -2.34
CA ARG A 103 21.05 3.62 -1.15
C ARG A 103 22.28 3.88 -0.30
N SER A 104 23.15 2.90 -0.13
CA SER A 104 24.39 3.09 0.65
C SER A 104 25.41 3.97 -0.09
N LYS A 105 25.63 3.75 -1.38
CA LYS A 105 26.55 4.58 -2.17
C LYS A 105 26.03 6.00 -2.38
N GLY A 106 24.70 6.16 -2.45
CA GLY A 106 24.03 7.43 -2.69
C GLY A 106 23.62 8.18 -1.43
N ASP A 107 23.96 7.75 -0.21
CA ASP A 107 23.37 8.29 1.03
C ASP A 107 23.47 9.82 1.13
N SER A 108 24.63 10.38 0.77
CA SER A 108 24.84 11.84 0.72
C SER A 108 23.93 12.54 -0.30
N LEU A 109 23.66 11.91 -1.45
CA LEU A 109 22.73 12.40 -2.47
C LEU A 109 21.29 12.36 -1.97
N PHE A 110 20.89 11.28 -1.28
CA PHE A 110 19.55 11.17 -0.68
C PHE A 110 19.36 12.21 0.43
N CYS A 111 20.34 12.37 1.32
CA CYS A 111 20.33 13.38 2.39
C CYS A 111 20.22 14.81 1.81
N ARG A 112 21.02 15.12 0.79
CA ARG A 112 20.96 16.42 0.12
C ARG A 112 19.61 16.64 -0.58
N ALA A 113 19.13 15.64 -1.31
CA ALA A 113 17.85 15.74 -2.00
C ALA A 113 16.66 15.85 -1.05
N LEU A 114 16.74 15.25 0.15
CA LEU A 114 15.75 15.46 1.20
C LEU A 114 15.74 16.92 1.66
N LYS A 115 16.90 17.51 1.96
CA LYS A 115 17.03 18.93 2.35
C LYS A 115 16.53 19.87 1.25
N GLU A 116 16.78 19.53 -0.02
CA GLU A 116 16.35 20.31 -1.18
C GLU A 116 14.91 20.02 -1.66
N LYS A 117 14.17 19.12 -0.98
CA LYS A 117 12.84 18.64 -1.42
C LYS A 117 12.81 18.06 -2.85
N LYS A 118 13.93 17.47 -3.30
CA LYS A 118 14.12 16.83 -4.62
C LYS A 118 14.23 15.30 -4.53
N LEU A 119 13.79 14.71 -3.42
CA LEU A 119 13.92 13.27 -3.17
C LEU A 119 13.31 12.40 -4.28
N GLY A 120 12.18 12.82 -4.86
CA GLY A 120 11.54 12.12 -5.97
C GLY A 120 12.44 11.96 -7.20
N LEU A 121 13.27 12.96 -7.53
CA LEU A 121 14.20 12.88 -8.66
C LEU A 121 15.33 11.88 -8.41
N VAL A 122 15.78 11.76 -7.17
CA VAL A 122 16.80 10.76 -6.79
C VAL A 122 16.22 9.35 -6.87
N TRP A 123 14.97 9.17 -6.42
CA TRP A 123 14.27 7.89 -6.59
C TRP A 123 14.03 7.54 -8.05
N GLN A 124 13.73 8.52 -8.90
CA GLN A 124 13.60 8.28 -10.35
C GLN A 124 14.93 7.84 -10.97
N LYS A 125 16.06 8.43 -10.57
CA LYS A 125 17.39 7.98 -10.99
C LYS A 125 17.71 6.58 -10.47
N ALA A 126 17.32 6.25 -9.23
CA ALA A 126 17.49 4.92 -8.67
C ALA A 126 16.69 3.87 -9.45
N ALA A 127 15.42 4.17 -9.77
CA ALA A 127 14.56 3.35 -10.62
C ALA A 127 15.19 3.09 -12.00
N LEU A 128 15.67 4.14 -12.68
CA LEU A 128 16.38 4.02 -13.96
C LEU A 128 17.66 3.16 -13.86
N GLY A 129 18.39 3.27 -12.75
CA GLY A 129 19.56 2.44 -12.47
C GLY A 129 19.18 0.97 -12.26
N LEU A 130 18.05 0.74 -11.57
CA LEU A 130 17.53 -0.60 -11.25
C LEU A 130 17.02 -1.31 -12.51
N SER A 131 16.41 -0.60 -13.47
CA SER A 131 15.94 -1.18 -14.74
C SER A 131 17.02 -1.92 -15.54
N ARG A 132 18.30 -1.68 -15.26
CA ARG A 132 19.43 -2.39 -15.90
C ARG A 132 19.64 -3.81 -15.38
N VAL A 133 19.19 -4.07 -14.15
CA VAL A 133 19.34 -5.36 -13.43
C VAL A 133 17.98 -6.04 -13.28
N ALA A 134 16.92 -5.24 -13.29
CA ALA A 134 15.55 -5.68 -13.05
C ALA A 134 14.97 -6.48 -14.22
N ARG A 135 14.11 -7.44 -13.88
CA ARG A 135 13.31 -8.17 -14.88
C ARG A 135 12.06 -7.40 -15.28
N THR A 136 11.57 -6.55 -14.39
CA THR A 136 10.40 -5.69 -14.60
C THR A 136 10.75 -4.27 -14.21
N GLU A 137 10.28 -3.30 -14.99
CA GLU A 137 10.50 -1.89 -14.68
C GLU A 137 9.85 -1.55 -13.34
N LYS A 138 10.64 -0.92 -12.46
CA LYS A 138 10.17 -0.41 -11.17
C LYS A 138 10.14 1.11 -11.25
N ASP A 139 9.08 1.72 -10.75
CA ASP A 139 9.01 3.17 -10.68
C ASP A 139 9.70 3.73 -9.42
N ALA A 140 9.80 5.06 -9.37
CA ALA A 140 10.40 5.77 -8.24
C ALA A 140 9.67 5.51 -6.91
N LYS A 141 8.33 5.40 -6.93
CA LYS A 141 7.51 5.18 -5.74
C LYS A 141 7.70 3.75 -5.23
N GLN A 142 7.71 2.77 -6.10
CA GLN A 142 7.97 1.36 -5.78
C GLN A 142 9.35 1.18 -5.15
N CYS A 143 10.39 1.82 -5.71
CA CYS A 143 11.72 1.83 -5.10
C CYS A 143 11.71 2.45 -3.69
N GLN A 144 10.99 3.57 -3.51
CA GLN A 144 10.87 4.23 -2.22
C GLN A 144 10.14 3.36 -1.19
N TRP A 145 9.00 2.75 -1.56
CA TRP A 145 8.22 1.88 -0.68
C TRP A 145 8.96 0.61 -0.32
N MET A 146 9.62 -0.02 -1.30
CA MET A 146 10.45 -1.20 -1.06
C MET A 146 11.56 -0.87 -0.05
N TRP A 147 12.26 0.25 -0.24
CA TRP A 147 13.28 0.69 0.73
C TRP A 147 12.72 0.96 2.13
N TYR A 148 11.56 1.61 2.21
CA TYR A 148 10.88 1.86 3.49
C TYR A 148 10.58 0.55 4.22
N MET A 149 10.05 -0.44 3.49
CA MET A 149 9.74 -1.74 4.06
C MET A 149 10.99 -2.52 4.47
N LEU A 150 12.07 -2.50 3.67
CA LEU A 150 13.35 -3.10 4.04
C LEU A 150 13.90 -2.49 5.34
N MET A 151 13.81 -1.16 5.48
CA MET A 151 14.21 -0.47 6.71
C MET A 151 13.33 -0.86 7.91
N LYS A 152 12.03 -1.05 7.70
CA LYS A 152 11.09 -1.51 8.74
C LYS A 152 11.46 -2.90 9.24
N GLU A 153 11.63 -3.87 8.33
CA GLU A 153 12.05 -5.24 8.66
C GLU A 153 13.43 -5.26 9.35
N TYR A 154 14.39 -4.50 8.81
CA TYR A 154 15.71 -4.39 9.42
C TYR A 154 15.66 -3.81 10.85
N ASN A 155 14.87 -2.76 11.08
CA ASN A 155 14.72 -2.18 12.41
C ASN A 155 13.97 -3.11 13.37
N SER A 156 13.00 -3.90 12.88
CA SER A 156 12.31 -4.94 13.65
C SER A 156 13.32 -5.97 14.20
N VAL A 157 14.24 -6.43 13.34
CA VAL A 157 15.33 -7.33 13.76
C VAL A 157 16.27 -6.66 14.78
N LEU A 158 16.65 -5.39 14.56
CA LEU A 158 17.50 -4.66 15.53
C LEU A 158 16.84 -4.46 16.90
N GLN A 159 15.52 -4.34 16.94
CA GLN A 159 14.75 -4.21 18.18
C GLN A 159 14.47 -5.56 18.85
N GLY A 160 14.90 -6.68 18.24
CA GLY A 160 14.64 -8.02 18.74
C GLY A 160 13.19 -8.48 18.55
N ALA A 161 12.39 -7.75 17.78
CA ALA A 161 11.02 -8.14 17.46
C ALA A 161 10.95 -9.27 16.40
N GLN A 162 12.05 -9.51 15.69
CA GLN A 162 12.16 -10.52 14.64
C GLN A 162 13.56 -11.13 14.61
N ASN A 163 13.64 -12.41 14.24
CA ASN A 163 14.92 -13.10 14.10
C ASN A 163 15.63 -12.70 12.80
N THR A 164 16.96 -12.70 12.83
CA THR A 164 17.82 -12.43 11.65
C THR A 164 17.53 -13.39 10.50
N ASP A 165 17.23 -14.65 10.81
CA ASP A 165 16.97 -15.70 9.80
C ASP A 165 15.69 -15.46 8.99
N GLY A 166 14.77 -14.66 9.53
CA GLY A 166 13.53 -14.27 8.85
C GLY A 166 13.71 -13.12 7.85
N PHE A 167 14.89 -12.48 7.83
CA PHE A 167 15.16 -11.34 6.95
C PHE A 167 16.43 -11.58 6.11
N PRO A 168 16.30 -12.09 4.86
CA PRO A 168 17.43 -12.51 4.04
C PRO A 168 18.47 -11.42 3.72
N PHE A 169 18.07 -10.15 3.82
CA PHE A 169 18.91 -9.00 3.48
C PHE A 169 19.55 -8.32 4.70
N PHE A 170 19.47 -8.94 5.89
CA PHE A 170 19.96 -8.33 7.12
C PHE A 170 21.45 -7.95 7.06
N ALA A 171 22.29 -8.85 6.56
CA ALA A 171 23.74 -8.62 6.46
C ALA A 171 24.08 -7.45 5.53
N GLN A 172 23.46 -7.42 4.34
CA GLN A 172 23.63 -6.35 3.37
C GLN A 172 23.16 -5.01 3.95
N MET A 173 22.01 -4.99 4.62
CA MET A 173 21.50 -3.79 5.30
C MET A 173 22.41 -3.34 6.45
N GLN A 174 22.97 -4.25 7.22
CA GLN A 174 23.90 -3.93 8.29
C GLN A 174 25.20 -3.31 7.76
N GLU A 175 25.70 -3.80 6.62
CA GLU A 175 26.85 -3.20 5.95
C GLU A 175 26.56 -1.77 5.50
N THR A 176 25.36 -1.50 4.95
CA THR A 176 25.00 -0.13 4.54
C THR A 176 24.97 0.87 5.69
N ARG A 177 24.64 0.43 6.91
CA ARG A 177 24.61 1.30 8.10
C ARG A 177 26.00 1.78 8.52
N LYS A 178 27.06 1.02 8.25
CA LYS A 178 28.44 1.43 8.59
C LYS A 178 28.83 2.75 7.91
N TYR A 179 28.18 3.07 6.79
CA TYR A 179 28.47 4.25 5.97
C TYR A 179 27.40 5.34 6.09
N ARG A 180 26.37 5.16 6.93
CA ARG A 180 25.21 6.06 6.98
C ARG A 180 25.35 7.11 8.07
N THR A 181 24.99 8.35 7.74
CA THR A 181 24.87 9.42 8.76
C THR A 181 23.55 9.29 9.54
N PRO A 182 23.46 9.73 10.82
CA PRO A 182 22.32 9.47 11.71
C PRO A 182 20.95 10.06 11.31
N ILE A 183 20.84 10.75 10.17
CA ILE A 183 19.69 11.60 9.81
C ILE A 183 18.43 10.78 9.46
N ASP A 184 18.56 9.49 9.15
CA ASP A 184 17.46 8.65 8.65
C ASP A 184 16.86 7.69 9.69
N ILE A 185 17.03 7.96 11.00
CA ILE A 185 16.30 7.23 12.04
C ILE A 185 15.04 8.03 12.41
N PRO A 186 13.85 7.67 11.91
CA PRO A 186 12.62 8.20 12.50
C PRO A 186 12.54 7.71 13.95
N GLY A 187 12.70 8.61 14.93
CA GLY A 187 12.49 8.31 16.35
C GLY A 187 13.68 8.51 17.29
N ARG A 188 14.77 9.17 16.90
CA ARG A 188 15.70 9.78 17.88
C ARG A 188 15.31 11.24 18.10
N ASN A 189 14.48 11.48 19.11
CA ASN A 189 14.46 12.77 19.81
C ASN A 189 15.73 12.90 20.65
#